data_AF-I0BJZ8-F1
#
_entry.id   AF-I0BJZ8-F1
#
_cell.length_a   1.000
_cell.length_b   1.000
_cell.length_c   1.000
_cell.angle_alpha   90.00
_cell.angle_beta   90.00
_cell.angle_gamma   90.00
#
_symmetry.space_group_name_H-M   'P 1'
#
loop_
_entity.id
_entity.type
_entity.pdbx_description
1 polymer ?
#
loop_
_entity_poly.entity_id
_entity_poly.type
_entity_poly.pdbx_seq_one_letter_code
_entity_poly.pdbx_strand_id
1 'polypeptide(L)'
;MQKLIKHSLSVGITMNILASLYKLNVFDFSFLGMEQGSEDGYVRLWANVSFLLGIPISILTIPLLYRNVMLKKIIAVILLLFGLASIIIQGPPIFWWTLTGLGRPGYLLVDLLHIILLVMSVTLIVHICYVFKYNKWRRANGDLHVTKWKNQYK
;
A
#
# COMPACT_ATOMS: atom_id res chain seq x y z
N MET A 1 -9.22 14.92 9.82
CA MET A 1 -9.17 13.44 9.87
C MET A 1 -9.91 12.78 8.69
N GLN A 2 -11.20 13.04 8.48
CA GLN A 2 -11.95 12.51 7.32
C GLN A 2 -11.29 12.86 5.97
N LYS A 3 -10.74 14.07 5.85
CA LYS A 3 -9.94 14.47 4.67
C LYS A 3 -8.78 13.50 4.42
N LEU A 4 -8.01 13.14 5.45
CA LEU A 4 -6.86 12.26 5.30
C LEU A 4 -7.25 10.85 4.86
N ILE A 5 -8.31 10.27 5.46
CA ILE A 5 -8.83 8.96 5.04
C ILE A 5 -9.24 8.99 3.57
N LYS A 6 -9.94 10.05 3.14
CA LYS A 6 -10.32 10.24 1.74
C LYS A 6 -9.10 10.35 0.82
N HIS A 7 -8.04 11.06 1.24
CA HIS A 7 -6.81 11.17 0.45
C HIS A 7 -6.09 9.83 0.34
N SER A 8 -5.87 9.11 1.45
CA SER A 8 -5.21 7.80 1.42
C SER A 8 -5.97 6.78 0.57
N LEU A 9 -7.31 6.76 0.67
CA LEU A 9 -8.16 5.91 -0.16
C LEU A 9 -8.08 6.31 -1.63
N SER A 10 -8.13 7.62 -1.91
CA SER A 10 -7.99 8.15 -3.27
C SER A 10 -6.66 7.74 -3.89
N VAL A 11 -5.55 7.82 -3.14
CA VAL A 11 -4.22 7.40 -3.62
C VAL A 11 -4.24 5.91 -3.99
N GLY A 12 -4.72 5.03 -3.11
CA GLY A 12 -4.82 3.59 -3.41
C GLY A 12 -5.69 3.27 -4.63
N ILE A 13 -6.83 3.96 -4.78
CA ILE A 13 -7.72 3.80 -5.94
C ILE A 13 -7.02 4.30 -7.22
N THR A 14 -6.43 5.49 -7.19
CA THR A 14 -5.70 6.05 -8.34
C THR A 14 -4.57 5.12 -8.78
N MET A 15 -3.86 4.51 -7.84
CA MET A 15 -2.81 3.52 -8.16
C MET A 15 -3.37 2.28 -8.87
N ASN A 16 -4.49 1.73 -8.39
CA ASN A 16 -5.14 0.58 -9.05
C ASN A 16 -5.65 0.94 -10.46
N ILE A 17 -6.18 2.15 -10.63
CA ILE A 17 -6.62 2.66 -11.95
C ILE A 17 -5.40 2.80 -12.87
N LEU A 18 -4.35 3.49 -12.44
CA LEU A 18 -3.14 3.73 -13.23
C LEU A 18 -2.50 2.41 -13.67
N ALA A 19 -2.36 1.45 -12.75
CA ALA A 19 -1.85 0.13 -13.03
C ALA A 19 -2.74 -0.65 -14.02
N SER A 20 -4.06 -0.50 -13.92
CA SER A 20 -5.00 -1.10 -14.88
C SER A 20 -4.89 -0.48 -16.27
N LEU A 21 -4.70 0.85 -16.36
CA LEU A 21 -4.50 1.55 -17.62
C LEU A 21 -3.22 1.09 -18.33
N TYR A 22 -2.13 0.88 -17.57
CA TYR A 22 -0.91 0.28 -18.10
C TYR A 22 -1.15 -1.15 -18.61
N LYS A 23 -1.86 -1.98 -17.85
CA LYS A 23 -2.15 -3.37 -18.24
C LYS A 23 -3.01 -3.48 -19.51
N LEU A 24 -3.89 -2.50 -19.72
CA LEU A 24 -4.75 -2.39 -20.90
C LEU A 24 -4.03 -1.72 -22.09
N ASN A 25 -2.75 -1.36 -21.97
CA ASN A 25 -1.99 -0.63 -22.98
C ASN A 25 -2.72 0.65 -23.46
N VAL A 26 -3.43 1.34 -22.56
CA VAL A 26 -4.13 2.60 -22.91
C VAL A 26 -3.13 3.70 -23.26
N PHE A 27 -1.95 3.67 -22.63
CA PHE A 27 -0.82 4.52 -22.99
C PHE A 27 0.08 3.76 -23.95
N ASP A 28 0.11 4.18 -25.20
CA ASP A 28 1.04 3.65 -26.21
C ASP A 28 2.45 4.19 -25.93
N PHE A 29 3.43 3.28 -25.93
CA PHE A 29 4.84 3.59 -25.69
C PHE A 29 5.62 3.72 -27.01
N SER A 30 4.95 4.11 -28.10
CA SER A 30 5.55 4.26 -29.43
C SER A 30 6.76 5.21 -29.47
N PHE A 31 6.91 6.09 -28.49
CA PHE A 31 8.11 6.92 -28.33
C PHE A 31 9.39 6.12 -27.98
N LEU A 32 9.28 4.85 -27.60
CA LEU A 32 10.40 3.93 -27.40
C LEU A 32 10.97 3.36 -28.71
N GLY A 33 10.33 3.60 -29.85
CA GLY A 33 10.81 3.16 -31.16
C GLY A 33 11.07 1.65 -31.21
N MET A 34 12.28 1.24 -31.60
CA MET A 34 12.65 -0.17 -31.76
C MET A 34 12.74 -0.95 -30.44
N GLU A 35 12.86 -0.28 -29.29
CA GLU A 35 12.94 -0.95 -27.98
C GLU A 35 11.56 -1.34 -27.41
N GLN A 36 10.48 -0.81 -28.01
CA GLN A 36 9.10 -0.98 -27.55
C GLN A 36 8.73 -2.46 -27.33
N GLY A 37 9.12 -3.35 -28.26
CA GLY A 37 8.81 -4.79 -28.16
C GLY A 37 9.58 -5.53 -27.06
N SER A 38 10.78 -5.07 -26.71
CA SER A 38 11.60 -5.71 -25.66
C SER A 38 11.22 -5.25 -24.25
N GLU A 39 10.66 -4.05 -24.14
CA GLU A 39 10.28 -3.42 -22.86
C GLU A 39 8.82 -3.69 -22.48
N ASP A 40 7.98 -4.14 -23.41
CA ASP A 40 6.55 -4.40 -23.20
C ASP A 40 6.28 -5.43 -22.08
N GLY A 41 7.10 -6.48 -22.01
CA GLY A 41 7.04 -7.49 -20.95
C GLY A 41 7.39 -6.91 -19.57
N TYR A 42 8.38 -6.02 -19.52
CA TYR A 42 8.79 -5.35 -18.29
C TYR A 42 7.73 -4.37 -17.80
N VAL A 43 7.17 -3.56 -18.70
CA VAL A 43 6.07 -2.63 -18.37
C VAL A 43 4.84 -3.39 -17.85
N ARG A 44 4.50 -4.54 -18.44
CA ARG A 44 3.41 -5.40 -17.93
C ARG A 44 3.70 -5.97 -16.55
N LEU A 45 4.92 -6.43 -16.30
CA LEU A 45 5.34 -6.91 -14.97
C LEU A 45 5.26 -5.77 -13.95
N TRP A 46 5.80 -4.60 -14.29
CA TRP A 46 5.73 -3.37 -13.49
C TRP A 46 4.29 -2.98 -13.15
N ALA A 47 3.40 -3.00 -14.14
CA ALA A 47 1.98 -2.71 -13.96
C ALA A 47 1.33 -3.71 -12.98
N ASN A 48 1.65 -5.01 -13.09
CA ASN A 48 1.14 -6.02 -12.17
C ASN A 48 1.65 -5.82 -10.74
N VAL A 49 2.94 -5.51 -10.56
CA VAL A 49 3.53 -5.25 -9.23
C VAL A 49 2.95 -3.95 -8.62
N SER A 50 2.79 -2.91 -9.44
CA SER A 50 2.13 -1.66 -9.05
C SER A 50 0.68 -1.87 -8.62
N PHE A 51 -0.07 -2.71 -9.34
CA PHE A 51 -1.43 -3.10 -8.97
C PHE A 51 -1.46 -3.85 -7.62
N LEU A 52 -0.53 -4.79 -7.43
CA LEU A 52 -0.41 -5.54 -6.18
C LEU A 52 -0.05 -4.67 -4.97
N LEU A 53 0.57 -3.50 -5.17
CA LEU A 53 0.82 -2.52 -4.11
C LEU A 53 -0.41 -1.68 -3.75
N GLY A 54 -1.27 -1.36 -4.72
CA GLY A 54 -2.47 -0.54 -4.50
C GLY A 54 -3.54 -1.22 -3.64
N ILE A 55 -3.64 -2.57 -3.71
CA ILE A 55 -4.53 -3.38 -2.87
C ILE A 55 -4.22 -3.24 -1.36
N PRO A 56 -3.00 -3.53 -0.88
CA PRO A 56 -2.64 -3.41 0.52
C PRO A 56 -2.82 -1.98 1.07
N ILE A 57 -2.46 -0.94 0.32
CA ILE A 57 -2.65 0.45 0.73
C ILE A 57 -4.15 0.75 0.96
N SER A 58 -5.00 0.25 0.07
CA SER A 58 -6.45 0.38 0.21
C SER A 58 -6.96 -0.32 1.48
N ILE A 59 -6.49 -1.56 1.74
CA ILE A 59 -6.85 -2.34 2.94
C ILE A 59 -6.37 -1.65 4.23
N LEU A 60 -5.17 -1.06 4.20
CA LEU A 60 -4.55 -0.36 5.33
C LEU A 60 -5.33 0.90 5.77
N THR A 61 -6.30 1.38 4.99
CA THR A 61 -7.20 2.47 5.40
C THR A 61 -8.34 2.02 6.33
N ILE A 62 -8.77 0.74 6.28
CA ILE A 62 -9.85 0.18 7.12
C ILE A 62 -9.62 0.42 8.64
N PRO A 63 -8.41 0.20 9.17
CA PRO A 63 -8.08 0.50 10.58
C PRO A 63 -8.32 1.95 10.99
N LEU A 64 -8.25 2.92 10.06
CA LEU A 64 -8.50 4.34 10.36
C LEU A 64 -9.96 4.62 10.77
N LEU A 65 -10.87 3.69 10.49
CA LEU A 65 -12.29 3.77 10.85
C LEU A 65 -12.56 3.48 12.34
N TYR A 66 -11.59 2.99 13.11
CA TYR A 66 -11.79 2.62 14.53
C TYR A 66 -12.02 3.83 15.47
N ARG A 67 -12.04 3.69 16.80
CA ARG A 67 -12.19 4.86 17.71
C ARG A 67 -10.89 5.37 18.33
N ASN A 68 -9.82 4.58 18.34
CA ASN A 68 -8.57 4.96 19.02
C ASN A 68 -7.84 6.08 18.25
N VAL A 69 -7.80 7.28 18.84
CA VAL A 69 -7.29 8.50 18.20
C VAL A 69 -5.78 8.46 17.96
N MET A 70 -4.99 7.87 18.88
CA MET A 70 -3.53 7.78 18.72
C MET A 70 -3.14 6.77 17.65
N LEU A 71 -3.72 5.58 17.69
CA LEU A 71 -3.46 4.55 16.68
C LEU A 71 -3.80 5.04 15.27
N LYS A 72 -4.91 5.79 15.14
CA LYS A 72 -5.28 6.43 13.88
C LYS A 72 -4.22 7.37 13.34
N LYS A 73 -3.69 8.27 14.17
CA LYS A 73 -2.68 9.25 13.73
C LYS A 73 -1.42 8.57 13.22
N ILE A 74 -0.98 7.51 13.89
CA ILE A 74 0.20 6.75 13.48
C ILE A 74 -0.04 6.05 12.14
N ILE A 75 -1.14 5.30 12.00
CA ILE A 75 -1.48 4.61 10.75
C ILE A 75 -1.67 5.61 9.60
N ALA A 76 -2.27 6.76 9.89
CA ALA A 76 -2.45 7.87 8.96
C ALA A 76 -1.12 8.39 8.38
N VAL A 77 -0.13 8.63 9.24
CA VAL A 77 1.20 9.09 8.82
C VAL A 77 1.90 8.00 8.00
N ILE A 78 1.82 6.74 8.43
CA ILE A 78 2.40 5.61 7.70
C ILE A 78 1.80 5.52 6.29
N LEU A 79 0.47 5.58 6.17
CA LEU A 79 -0.22 5.57 4.88
C LEU A 79 0.16 6.74 3.97
N LEU A 80 0.36 7.93 4.54
CA LEU A 80 0.81 9.09 3.78
C LEU A 80 2.22 8.88 3.21
N LEU A 81 3.15 8.42 4.05
CA LEU A 81 4.52 8.13 3.64
C LEU A 81 4.57 7.02 2.58
N PHE A 82 3.77 5.96 2.77
CA PHE A 82 3.62 4.88 1.78
C PHE A 82 3.05 5.40 0.46
N GLY A 83 1.97 6.19 0.52
CA GLY A 83 1.37 6.77 -0.68
C GLY A 83 2.34 7.65 -1.47
N LEU A 84 3.12 8.49 -0.78
CA LEU A 84 4.15 9.32 -1.41
C LEU A 84 5.27 8.49 -2.04
N ALA A 85 5.80 7.51 -1.31
CA ALA A 85 6.84 6.61 -1.83
C ALA A 85 6.32 5.82 -3.05
N SER A 86 5.08 5.36 -3.01
CA SER A 86 4.47 4.64 -4.12
C SER A 86 4.20 5.51 -5.34
N ILE A 87 3.80 6.77 -5.19
CA ILE A 87 3.64 7.69 -6.34
C ILE A 87 4.97 7.84 -7.09
N ILE A 88 6.06 8.01 -6.34
CA ILE A 88 7.40 8.11 -6.91
C ILE A 88 7.71 6.80 -7.66
N ILE A 89 7.57 5.66 -6.99
CA ILE A 89 7.94 4.34 -7.51
C ILE A 89 7.05 3.87 -8.67
N GLN A 90 5.79 4.29 -8.76
CA GLN A 90 4.87 3.94 -9.85
C GLN A 90 5.03 4.80 -11.13
N GLY A 91 5.96 5.76 -11.15
CA GLY A 91 6.33 6.42 -12.40
C GLY A 91 6.63 5.39 -13.51
N PRO A 92 6.35 5.68 -14.80
CA PRO A 92 6.66 4.74 -15.87
C PRO A 92 8.14 4.32 -15.78
N PRO A 93 8.50 3.06 -16.08
CA PRO A 93 9.89 2.60 -16.08
C PRO A 93 10.87 3.58 -16.73
N ILE A 94 10.44 4.20 -17.83
CA ILE A 94 11.21 5.13 -18.63
C ILE A 94 11.55 6.42 -17.88
N PHE A 95 10.63 6.90 -17.03
CA PHE A 95 10.91 8.01 -16.12
C PHE A 95 12.06 7.63 -15.16
N TRP A 96 12.07 6.40 -14.67
CA TRP A 96 13.15 5.92 -13.81
C TRP A 96 14.47 5.70 -14.55
N TRP A 97 14.43 5.26 -15.80
CA TRP A 97 15.66 5.11 -16.62
C TRP A 97 16.31 6.45 -16.89
N THR A 98 15.50 7.45 -17.25
CA THR A 98 15.97 8.82 -17.49
C THR A 98 16.48 9.48 -16.21
N LEU A 99 15.80 9.27 -15.08
CA LEU A 99 16.19 9.84 -13.79
C LEU A 99 17.48 9.21 -13.22
N THR A 100 17.64 7.89 -13.33
CA THR A 100 18.79 7.18 -12.77
C THR A 100 20.01 7.19 -13.69
N GLY A 101 19.81 7.37 -14.99
CA GLY A 101 20.88 7.24 -15.99
C GLY A 101 21.43 5.83 -16.12
N LEU A 102 20.79 4.83 -15.49
CA LEU A 102 21.31 3.47 -15.38
C LEU A 102 20.86 2.53 -16.50
N GLY A 103 19.97 2.95 -17.41
CA GLY A 103 19.42 2.07 -18.45
C GLY A 103 18.87 0.76 -17.85
N ARG A 104 19.15 -0.39 -18.50
CA ARG A 104 18.70 -1.71 -18.01
C ARG A 104 19.09 -2.04 -16.55
N PRO A 105 20.32 -1.81 -16.06
CA PRO A 105 20.63 -2.07 -14.65
C PRO A 105 19.75 -1.29 -13.65
N GLY A 106 19.11 -0.19 -14.07
CA GLY A 106 18.16 0.56 -13.25
C GLY A 106 16.91 -0.24 -12.84
N TYR A 107 16.54 -1.29 -13.58
CA TYR A 107 15.39 -2.16 -13.26
C TYR A 107 15.51 -2.77 -11.87
N LEU A 108 16.68 -3.31 -11.55
CA LEU A 108 16.91 -4.01 -10.29
C LEU A 108 16.70 -3.09 -9.09
N LEU A 109 17.10 -1.83 -9.20
CA LEU A 109 16.92 -0.87 -8.13
C LEU A 109 15.44 -0.58 -7.90
N VAL A 110 14.66 -0.36 -8.96
CA VAL A 110 13.25 -0.02 -8.81
C VAL A 110 12.39 -1.23 -8.46
N ASP A 111 12.70 -2.41 -9.00
CA ASP A 111 12.06 -3.66 -8.63
C ASP A 111 12.31 -3.98 -7.15
N LEU A 112 13.53 -3.76 -6.66
CA LEU A 112 13.87 -3.91 -5.25
C LEU A 112 13.04 -2.97 -4.37
N LEU A 113 12.87 -1.71 -4.76
CA LEU A 113 12.03 -0.75 -4.05
C LEU A 113 10.55 -1.19 -4.00
N HIS A 114 10.02 -1.72 -5.11
CA HIS A 114 8.67 -2.29 -5.14
C HIS A 114 8.53 -3.49 -4.19
N ILE A 115 9.51 -4.41 -4.19
CA ILE A 115 9.50 -5.59 -3.31
C ILE A 115 9.56 -5.16 -1.85
N ILE A 116 10.43 -4.21 -1.50
CA ILE A 116 10.54 -3.67 -0.13
C ILE A 116 9.20 -3.08 0.31
N LEU A 117 8.58 -2.22 -0.53
CA LEU A 117 7.27 -1.65 -0.22
C LEU A 117 6.19 -2.72 -0.06
N LEU A 118 6.20 -3.75 -0.90
CA LEU A 118 5.21 -4.83 -0.84
C LEU A 118 5.35 -5.61 0.47
N VAL A 119 6.58 -6.01 0.82
CA VAL A 119 6.88 -6.73 2.07
C VAL A 119 6.44 -5.89 3.27
N MET A 120 6.85 -4.63 3.33
CA MET A 120 6.46 -3.75 4.44
C MET A 120 4.95 -3.57 4.55
N SER A 121 4.25 -3.44 3.41
CA SER A 121 2.78 -3.32 3.38
C SER A 121 2.10 -4.56 3.94
N VAL A 122 2.55 -5.76 3.54
CA VAL A 122 2.02 -7.04 4.03
C VAL A 122 2.31 -7.20 5.52
N THR A 123 3.54 -6.95 5.96
CA THR A 123 3.91 -7.02 7.38
C THR A 123 3.04 -6.09 8.24
N LEU A 124 2.80 -4.87 7.77
CA LEU A 124 1.95 -3.90 8.46
C LEU A 124 0.51 -4.40 8.58
N ILE A 125 -0.06 -4.97 7.50
CA ILE A 125 -1.41 -5.57 7.53
C ILE A 125 -1.47 -6.68 8.56
N VAL A 126 -0.51 -7.61 8.54
CA VAL A 126 -0.46 -8.74 9.50
C VAL A 126 -0.39 -8.24 10.93
N HIS A 127 0.47 -7.25 11.21
CA HIS A 127 0.62 -6.67 12.54
C HIS A 127 -0.67 -5.99 13.01
N ILE A 128 -1.32 -5.21 12.13
CA ILE A 128 -2.60 -4.57 12.43
C ILE A 128 -3.68 -5.61 12.74
N CYS A 129 -3.78 -6.67 11.92
CA CYS A 129 -4.71 -7.78 12.16
C CYS A 129 -4.46 -8.46 13.52
N TYR A 130 -3.19 -8.67 13.88
CA TYR A 130 -2.80 -9.20 15.18
C TYR A 130 -3.24 -8.29 16.34
N VAL A 131 -2.95 -6.99 16.25
CA VAL A 131 -3.36 -5.98 17.25
C VAL A 131 -4.88 -5.94 17.40
N PHE A 132 -5.63 -6.08 16.30
CA PHE A 132 -7.09 -6.15 16.35
C PHE A 132 -7.59 -7.41 17.05
N LYS A 133 -7.04 -8.58 16.71
CA LYS A 133 -7.38 -9.86 17.36
C LYS A 133 -7.11 -9.78 18.86
N TYR A 134 -5.95 -9.26 19.26
CA TYR A 134 -5.58 -9.06 20.66
C TYR A 134 -6.54 -8.11 21.39
N ASN A 135 -6.85 -6.94 20.82
CA ASN A 135 -7.78 -5.98 21.42
C ASN A 135 -9.21 -6.50 21.52
N LYS A 136 -9.66 -7.36 20.60
CA LYS A 136 -10.96 -8.05 20.68
C LYS A 136 -10.96 -9.05 21.82
N TRP A 137 -9.94 -9.90 21.90
CA TRP A 137 -9.77 -10.88 22.99
C TRP A 137 -9.69 -10.20 24.37
N ARG A 138 -8.93 -9.10 24.50
CA ARG A 138 -8.80 -8.36 25.76
C ARG A 138 -10.13 -7.77 26.22
N ARG A 139 -10.96 -7.24 25.31
CA ARG A 139 -12.29 -6.74 25.67
C ARG A 139 -13.21 -7.85 26.17
N ALA A 140 -13.26 -8.97 25.44
CA ALA A 140 -14.08 -10.12 25.83
C ALA A 140 -13.70 -10.67 27.22
N ASN A 141 -12.41 -10.75 27.55
CA ASN A 141 -11.93 -11.30 28.82
C ASN A 141 -11.81 -10.25 29.95
N GLY A 142 -11.60 -8.97 29.62
CA GLY A 142 -11.63 -7.87 30.59
C GLY A 142 -13.04 -7.66 31.14
N ASP A 143 -14.06 -7.75 30.28
CA ASP A 143 -15.46 -7.66 30.69
C ASP A 143 -15.87 -8.85 31.59
N LEU A 144 -15.32 -10.05 31.33
CA LEU A 144 -15.49 -11.24 32.17
C LEU A 144 -14.89 -11.08 33.58
N HIS A 145 -13.72 -10.45 33.69
CA HIS A 145 -13.11 -10.18 34.99
C HIS A 145 -13.93 -9.17 35.81
N VAL A 146 -14.48 -8.14 35.17
CA VAL A 146 -15.32 -7.13 35.84
C VAL A 146 -16.67 -7.70 36.26
N THR A 147 -17.29 -8.57 35.46
CA THR A 147 -18.55 -9.24 35.84
C THR A 147 -18.34 -10.26 36.97
N LYS A 148 -17.26 -11.05 36.94
CA LYS A 148 -16.92 -11.95 38.06
C LYS A 148 -16.69 -11.19 39.36
N TRP A 149 -15.94 -10.09 39.31
CA TRP A 149 -15.68 -9.26 40.49
C TRP A 149 -16.99 -8.68 41.05
N LYS A 150 -17.86 -8.11 40.20
CA LYS A 150 -19.16 -7.58 40.65
C LYS A 150 -20.09 -8.62 41.28
N ASN A 151 -20.01 -9.88 40.85
CA ASN A 151 -20.80 -10.97 41.43
C ASN A 151 -20.22 -11.56 42.72
N GLN A 152 -18.94 -11.31 43.03
CA GLN A 152 -18.32 -11.72 44.30
C GLN A 152 -18.60 -10.76 45.46
N TYR A 153 -19.00 -9.52 45.18
CA TYR A 153 -19.29 -8.49 46.19
C TYR A 153 -20.77 -8.08 46.24
N LYS A 154 -21.66 -8.96 45.77
CA LYS A 154 -23.11 -8.89 45.99
C LYS A 154 -23.52 -10.03 46.92
#